data_AF-A0A935T8I4-F1
#
_entry.id   AF-A0A935T8I4-F1
#
_cell.length_a   1.000
_cell.length_b   1.000
_cell.length_c   1.000
_cell.angle_alpha   90.00
_cell.angle_beta   90.00
_cell.angle_gamma   90.00
#
_symmetry.space_group_name_H-M   'P 1'
#
loop_
_entity.id
_entity.type
_entity.pdbx_description
1 polymer ?
#
loop_
_entity_poly.entity_id
_entity_poly.type
_entity_poly.pdbx_seq_one_letter_code
_entity_poly.pdbx_strand_id
1 'polypeptide(L)'
;MSKLVYLSSTLADLASFRDEAMRALVKAGYRVKDSYRASPQPPADQCLADVRAADIYLGIFAGRYGYCPDGHGGKSITELEYREAVRTGKQCFLFIRPLDDIPGKDLDSAKGEYEADTKLRALREELQSRHTCALVSSPTDLALSITQALPRVEEDRADDSRRGGMFNETAPHPGQLNIGLLIVGIRGCAEASLERLCGALPAEWQPGSALFAPEPGQAGADRLAVDRSLSRARCVALHLSPPGLSRLRENPAAGEALVKMLAARLGSYTLLLEGVQPADLPATWPPAAASFSVGEWLASGVSAVGGELGRLIEAFPEATPTSRDVRDPRLVGLAYSVLAMTRDEARAVADRPELVREELGRQPYEFLVSVIAGLTGRGDWVGRYGACRHDWQPFGNGSVKELLEELVETINAQRIVPRRDQSALLGNHIRLRYYPFEPEAFRQDAPDWPLLAAMRGRGCLVLVDELSTLHPSLYGKGNVFLSDPAVTVATLSSLDPAVCSLEALIDSPLKIDTLVDRFSNKLDLRCELAINSRARARRWLRLSLPEALAGSEAQGADPNRREEFRKGLLGGL
;
A
#
# COMPACT_ATOMS: atom_id res chain seq x y z
N MET A 1 -7.26 -18.94 -21.89
CA MET A 1 -6.78 -20.19 -22.56
C MET A 1 -5.28 -20.33 -22.32
N SER A 2 -4.74 -21.54 -22.07
CA SER A 2 -3.29 -21.72 -21.86
C SER A 2 -2.50 -21.38 -23.13
N LYS A 3 -1.56 -20.42 -23.02
CA LYS A 3 -0.75 -19.94 -24.15
C LYS A 3 0.15 -21.05 -24.68
N LEU A 4 0.25 -21.14 -26.00
CA LEU A 4 1.10 -22.07 -26.74
C LEU A 4 2.47 -21.46 -26.99
N VAL A 5 3.51 -22.09 -26.46
CA VAL A 5 4.92 -21.73 -26.68
C VAL A 5 5.50 -22.69 -27.71
N TYR A 6 6.11 -22.15 -28.77
CA TYR A 6 6.91 -22.91 -29.71
C TYR A 6 8.38 -22.95 -29.25
N LEU A 7 8.91 -24.15 -28.99
CA LEU A 7 10.26 -24.38 -28.48
C LEU A 7 11.21 -24.81 -29.60
N SER A 8 12.04 -23.86 -30.05
CA SER A 8 13.06 -24.02 -31.09
C SER A 8 14.45 -24.22 -30.49
N SER A 9 15.12 -25.30 -30.90
CA SER A 9 16.53 -25.57 -30.55
C SER A 9 17.10 -26.65 -31.47
N THR A 10 18.43 -26.73 -31.58
CA THR A 10 19.10 -27.95 -32.04
C THR A 10 18.87 -29.08 -31.01
N LEU A 11 18.98 -30.34 -31.45
CA LEU A 11 18.66 -31.50 -30.59
C LEU A 11 19.91 -32.11 -29.95
N ALA A 12 20.89 -32.46 -30.77
CA ALA A 12 21.99 -33.35 -30.35
C ALA A 12 22.92 -32.72 -29.28
N ASP A 13 23.09 -31.40 -29.27
CA ASP A 13 23.91 -30.66 -28.30
C ASP A 13 23.12 -30.06 -27.13
N LEU A 14 21.79 -29.97 -27.26
CA LEU A 14 20.92 -29.25 -26.32
C LEU A 14 19.81 -30.10 -25.69
N ALA A 15 19.86 -31.43 -25.82
CA ALA A 15 18.84 -32.32 -25.25
C ALA A 15 18.50 -32.03 -23.77
N SER A 16 19.51 -31.90 -22.91
CA SER A 16 19.31 -31.60 -21.48
C SER A 16 18.76 -30.20 -21.22
N PHE A 17 19.11 -29.22 -22.05
CA PHE A 17 18.55 -27.86 -21.97
C PHE A 17 17.10 -27.83 -22.42
N ARG A 18 16.77 -28.62 -23.44
CA ARG A 18 15.41 -28.74 -23.99
C ARG A 18 14.45 -29.36 -22.99
N ASP A 19 14.85 -30.45 -22.35
CA ASP A 19 14.03 -31.11 -21.32
C ASP A 19 13.71 -30.15 -20.16
N GLU A 20 14.67 -29.31 -19.77
CA GLU A 20 14.53 -28.39 -18.65
C GLU A 20 13.69 -27.17 -19.02
N ALA A 21 13.83 -26.69 -20.25
CA ALA A 21 12.95 -25.68 -20.80
C ALA A 21 11.49 -26.19 -20.86
N MET A 22 11.27 -27.41 -21.37
CA MET A 22 9.94 -28.00 -21.40
C MET A 22 9.34 -28.14 -20.00
N ARG A 23 10.11 -28.66 -19.03
CA ARG A 23 9.66 -28.79 -17.64
C ARG A 23 9.32 -27.42 -17.02
N ALA A 24 10.15 -26.40 -17.24
CA ALA A 24 9.92 -25.06 -16.73
C ALA A 24 8.64 -24.43 -17.33
N LEU A 25 8.48 -24.52 -18.65
CA LEU A 25 7.31 -23.99 -19.36
C LEU A 25 6.00 -24.69 -18.93
N VAL A 26 6.00 -26.01 -18.85
CA VAL A 26 4.83 -26.79 -18.39
C VAL A 26 4.51 -26.47 -16.93
N LYS A 27 5.51 -26.37 -16.05
CA LYS A 27 5.33 -25.97 -14.65
C LYS A 27 4.81 -24.54 -14.50
N ALA A 28 5.07 -23.69 -15.50
CA ALA A 28 4.58 -22.33 -15.59
C ALA A 28 3.18 -22.21 -16.23
N GLY A 29 2.55 -23.34 -16.62
CA GLY A 29 1.19 -23.37 -17.17
C GLY A 29 1.10 -23.17 -18.69
N TYR A 30 2.22 -23.19 -19.40
CA TYR A 30 2.24 -23.08 -20.86
C TYR A 30 2.07 -24.46 -21.53
N ARG A 31 1.40 -24.46 -22.69
CA ARG A 31 1.45 -25.61 -23.60
C ARG A 31 2.69 -25.45 -24.47
N VAL A 32 3.46 -26.52 -24.65
CA VAL A 32 4.69 -26.48 -25.46
C VAL A 32 4.48 -27.28 -26.74
N LYS A 33 4.78 -26.66 -27.88
CA LYS A 33 4.89 -27.31 -29.19
C LYS A 33 6.34 -27.23 -29.66
N ASP A 34 6.79 -28.26 -30.33
CA ASP A 34 8.20 -28.58 -30.45
C ASP A 34 8.42 -29.37 -31.75
N SER A 35 9.55 -29.17 -32.44
CA SER A 35 9.78 -29.58 -33.84
C SER A 35 10.01 -31.07 -34.08
N TYR A 36 9.85 -31.93 -33.06
CA TYR A 36 10.30 -33.33 -33.10
C TYR A 36 9.18 -34.37 -32.93
N ARG A 37 7.90 -33.96 -33.04
CA ARG A 37 6.77 -34.90 -33.12
C ARG A 37 6.57 -35.40 -34.55
N ALA A 38 6.35 -36.70 -34.71
CA ALA A 38 6.13 -37.31 -36.02
C ALA A 38 4.95 -36.64 -36.78
N SER A 39 5.19 -36.22 -38.02
CA SER A 39 4.19 -35.59 -38.90
C SER A 39 4.29 -36.15 -40.34
N PRO A 40 3.17 -36.24 -41.08
CA PRO A 40 3.16 -36.64 -42.49
C PRO A 40 3.55 -35.53 -43.48
N GLN A 41 3.87 -34.30 -43.02
CA GLN A 41 4.25 -33.16 -43.87
C GLN A 41 5.79 -32.98 -43.95
N PRO A 42 6.32 -32.32 -45.01
CA PRO A 42 7.74 -31.96 -45.07
C PRO A 42 8.18 -31.21 -43.78
N PRO A 43 9.33 -31.56 -43.16
CA PRO A 43 9.68 -31.07 -41.82
C PRO A 43 9.72 -29.55 -41.69
N ALA A 44 10.15 -28.83 -42.73
CA ALA A 44 10.27 -27.38 -42.70
C ALA A 44 8.89 -26.68 -42.68
N ASP A 45 7.98 -27.04 -43.59
CA ASP A 45 6.68 -26.37 -43.72
C ASP A 45 5.80 -26.53 -42.47
N GLN A 46 5.85 -27.72 -41.85
CA GLN A 46 5.13 -27.97 -40.59
C GLN A 46 5.69 -27.12 -39.46
N CYS A 47 7.02 -27.02 -39.32
CA CYS A 47 7.63 -26.20 -38.27
C CYS A 47 7.25 -24.73 -38.43
N LEU A 48 7.22 -24.21 -39.66
CA LEU A 48 6.78 -22.84 -39.93
C LEU A 48 5.29 -22.64 -39.62
N ALA A 49 4.42 -23.59 -39.97
CA ALA A 49 2.99 -23.54 -39.61
C ALA A 49 2.78 -23.56 -38.10
N ASP A 50 3.60 -24.32 -37.37
CA ASP A 50 3.53 -24.43 -35.92
C ASP A 50 3.98 -23.15 -35.22
N VAL A 51 5.03 -22.50 -35.73
CA VAL A 51 5.45 -21.16 -35.28
C VAL A 51 4.31 -20.16 -35.49
N ARG A 52 3.62 -20.18 -36.64
CA ARG A 52 2.46 -19.31 -36.89
C ARG A 52 1.33 -19.53 -35.90
N ALA A 53 1.09 -20.79 -35.52
CA ALA A 53 0.01 -21.17 -34.62
C ALA A 53 0.31 -20.90 -33.14
N ALA A 54 1.57 -20.71 -32.77
CA ALA A 54 1.97 -20.43 -31.38
C ALA A 54 1.72 -18.96 -30.98
N ASP A 55 1.56 -18.73 -29.69
CA ASP A 55 1.44 -17.39 -29.10
C ASP A 55 2.83 -16.78 -28.86
N ILE A 56 3.79 -17.62 -28.50
CA ILE A 56 5.14 -17.24 -28.09
C ILE A 56 6.17 -18.10 -28.82
N TYR A 57 7.25 -17.48 -29.29
CA TYR A 57 8.43 -18.18 -29.80
C TYR A 57 9.54 -18.17 -28.75
N LEU A 58 10.07 -19.35 -28.43
CA LEU A 58 11.23 -19.52 -27.56
C LEU A 58 12.35 -20.21 -28.32
N GLY A 59 13.48 -19.52 -28.49
CA GLY A 59 14.65 -20.01 -29.21
C GLY A 59 15.84 -20.22 -28.28
N ILE A 60 16.45 -21.41 -28.34
CA ILE A 60 17.69 -21.75 -27.63
C ILE A 60 18.80 -21.97 -28.65
N PHE A 61 19.86 -21.15 -28.58
CA PHE A 61 20.98 -21.17 -29.53
C PHE A 61 22.30 -21.47 -28.83
N ALA A 62 23.06 -22.42 -29.37
CA ALA A 62 24.34 -22.87 -28.81
C ALA A 62 25.41 -23.01 -29.91
N GLY A 63 26.10 -24.14 -29.96
CA GLY A 63 27.32 -24.36 -30.74
C GLY A 63 27.11 -24.92 -32.13
N ARG A 64 25.86 -25.21 -32.51
CA ARG A 64 25.48 -25.81 -33.79
C ARG A 64 24.47 -24.96 -34.55
N TYR A 65 24.65 -24.83 -35.86
CA TYR A 65 23.73 -24.12 -36.75
C TYR A 65 22.45 -24.92 -37.00
N GLY A 66 22.57 -26.25 -37.10
CA GLY A 66 21.45 -27.17 -37.30
C GLY A 66 21.21 -27.56 -38.76
N TYR A 67 20.23 -28.43 -38.98
CA TYR A 67 19.92 -29.00 -40.29
C TYR A 67 19.35 -27.94 -41.26
N CYS A 68 19.87 -27.90 -42.49
CA CYS A 68 19.44 -26.99 -43.55
C CYS A 68 18.61 -27.74 -44.61
N PRO A 69 17.28 -27.55 -44.68
CA PRO A 69 16.45 -28.22 -45.67
C PRO A 69 16.68 -27.63 -47.07
N ASP A 70 16.58 -28.49 -48.09
CA ASP A 70 16.68 -28.09 -49.49
C ASP A 70 15.61 -27.03 -49.85
N GLY A 71 15.92 -26.15 -50.80
CA GLY A 71 15.01 -25.12 -51.30
C GLY A 71 14.83 -23.88 -50.39
N HIS A 72 15.50 -23.81 -49.23
CA HIS A 72 15.34 -22.72 -48.26
C HIS A 72 16.53 -21.75 -48.19
N GLY A 73 17.29 -21.65 -49.28
CA GLY A 73 18.41 -20.71 -49.39
C GLY A 73 19.54 -20.98 -48.39
N GLY A 74 19.74 -22.25 -48.00
CA GLY A 74 20.83 -22.69 -47.15
C GLY A 74 20.74 -22.27 -45.68
N LYS A 75 19.53 -21.91 -45.21
CA LYS A 75 19.26 -21.59 -43.79
C LYS A 75 18.89 -22.84 -43.00
N SER A 76 19.26 -22.90 -41.73
CA SER A 76 18.86 -23.98 -40.85
C SER A 76 17.38 -23.89 -40.46
N ILE A 77 16.78 -25.02 -40.05
CA ILE A 77 15.40 -25.06 -39.55
C ILE A 77 15.20 -24.06 -38.40
N THR A 78 16.12 -23.98 -37.45
CA THR A 78 16.03 -23.06 -36.30
C THR A 78 16.10 -21.59 -36.74
N GLU A 79 16.92 -21.26 -37.75
CA GLU A 79 16.89 -19.92 -38.34
C GLU A 79 15.56 -19.65 -39.04
N LEU A 80 15.05 -20.59 -39.84
CA LEU A 80 13.77 -20.44 -40.54
C LEU A 80 12.61 -20.22 -39.56
N GLU A 81 12.57 -20.96 -38.46
CA GLU A 81 11.60 -20.80 -37.38
C GLU A 81 11.68 -19.40 -36.74
N TYR A 82 12.89 -18.92 -36.43
CA TYR A 82 13.10 -17.57 -35.90
C TYR A 82 12.64 -16.48 -36.89
N ARG A 83 13.02 -16.59 -38.16
CA ARG A 83 12.62 -15.64 -39.20
C ARG A 83 11.11 -15.57 -39.34
N GLU A 84 10.44 -16.71 -39.26
CA GLU A 84 8.99 -16.81 -39.34
C GLU A 84 8.29 -16.22 -38.10
N ALA A 85 8.86 -16.42 -36.90
CA ALA A 85 8.39 -15.79 -35.68
C ALA A 85 8.48 -14.25 -35.76
N VAL A 86 9.60 -13.72 -36.27
CA VAL A 86 9.78 -12.28 -36.50
C VAL A 86 8.80 -11.78 -37.56
N ARG A 87 8.66 -12.50 -38.68
CA ARG A 87 7.74 -12.14 -39.78
C ARG A 87 6.29 -12.08 -39.33
N THR A 88 5.89 -12.91 -38.37
CA THR A 88 4.52 -13.02 -37.86
C THR A 88 4.30 -12.29 -36.52
N GLY A 89 5.27 -11.50 -36.08
CA GLY A 89 5.13 -10.64 -34.91
C GLY A 89 5.03 -11.38 -33.58
N LYS A 90 5.58 -12.60 -33.48
CA LYS A 90 5.57 -13.38 -32.23
C LYS A 90 6.47 -12.74 -31.18
N GLN A 91 6.08 -12.84 -29.92
CA GLN A 91 6.96 -12.51 -28.81
C GLN A 91 8.11 -13.53 -28.78
N CYS A 92 9.34 -13.05 -28.97
CA CYS A 92 10.54 -13.87 -29.09
C CYS A 92 11.35 -13.83 -27.79
N PHE A 93 11.49 -14.98 -27.13
CA PHE A 93 12.37 -15.16 -25.98
C PHE A 93 13.59 -15.98 -26.40
N LEU A 94 14.76 -15.36 -26.37
CA LEU A 94 15.98 -15.94 -26.93
C LEU A 94 17.01 -16.19 -25.84
N PHE A 95 17.47 -17.45 -25.75
CA PHE A 95 18.46 -17.91 -24.80
C PHE A 95 19.69 -18.39 -25.56
N ILE A 96 20.85 -17.85 -25.21
CA ILE A 96 22.10 -18.08 -25.92
C ILE A 96 23.11 -18.69 -24.97
N ARG A 97 23.65 -19.86 -25.30
CA ARG A 97 24.79 -20.43 -24.59
C ARG A 97 26.09 -19.83 -25.11
N PRO A 98 26.97 -19.25 -24.27
CA PRO A 98 28.27 -18.73 -24.70
C PRO A 98 29.11 -19.84 -25.34
N LEU A 99 29.82 -19.54 -26.44
CA LEU A 99 30.59 -20.56 -27.17
C LEU A 99 31.75 -21.13 -26.34
N ASP A 100 32.34 -20.31 -25.46
CA ASP A 100 33.45 -20.70 -24.59
C ASP A 100 33.05 -21.75 -23.56
N ASP A 101 31.76 -21.85 -23.25
CA ASP A 101 31.20 -22.82 -22.29
C ASP A 101 30.77 -24.14 -22.95
N ILE A 102 30.98 -24.29 -24.26
CA ILE A 102 30.52 -25.44 -25.04
C ILE A 102 31.68 -26.39 -25.30
N PRO A 103 31.57 -27.69 -24.93
CA PRO A 103 32.57 -28.68 -25.26
C PRO A 103 32.81 -28.77 -26.76
N GLY A 104 34.07 -28.91 -27.19
CA GLY A 104 34.44 -28.91 -28.61
C GLY A 104 33.60 -29.85 -29.49
N LYS A 105 33.25 -31.05 -29.00
CA LYS A 105 32.38 -32.02 -29.72
C LYS A 105 31.00 -31.48 -30.12
N ASP A 106 30.55 -30.42 -29.45
CA ASP A 106 29.26 -29.77 -29.64
C ASP A 106 29.35 -28.45 -30.44
N LEU A 107 30.51 -28.16 -31.02
CA LEU A 107 30.75 -27.06 -31.97
C LEU A 107 30.83 -27.59 -33.41
N ASP A 108 30.21 -26.88 -34.36
CA ASP A 108 30.32 -27.22 -35.79
C ASP A 108 31.77 -27.08 -36.31
N SER A 109 32.50 -26.08 -35.82
CA SER A 109 33.92 -25.84 -36.16
C SER A 109 34.84 -27.01 -35.80
N ALA A 110 34.55 -27.73 -34.71
CA ALA A 110 35.32 -28.90 -34.29
C ALA A 110 35.03 -30.14 -35.16
N LYS A 111 33.93 -30.14 -35.92
CA LYS A 111 33.59 -31.20 -36.89
C LYS A 111 34.06 -30.89 -38.31
N GLY A 112 34.73 -29.75 -38.50
CA GLY A 112 35.17 -29.29 -39.82
C GLY A 112 34.05 -28.66 -40.66
N GLU A 113 32.89 -28.35 -40.07
CA GLU A 113 31.74 -27.74 -40.74
C GLU A 113 31.85 -26.19 -40.70
N TYR A 114 32.92 -25.65 -41.28
CA TYR A 114 33.27 -24.21 -41.18
C TYR A 114 32.21 -23.27 -41.78
N GLU A 115 31.51 -23.69 -42.83
CA GLU A 115 30.41 -22.90 -43.40
C GLU A 115 29.22 -22.78 -42.44
N ALA A 116 28.90 -23.86 -41.71
CA ALA A 116 27.83 -23.87 -40.71
C ALA A 116 28.20 -22.99 -39.50
N ASP A 117 29.45 -23.09 -39.02
CA ASP A 117 29.97 -22.22 -37.94
C ASP A 117 29.91 -20.73 -38.33
N THR A 118 30.25 -20.40 -39.58
CA THR A 118 30.18 -19.02 -40.09
C THR A 118 28.75 -18.50 -40.07
N LYS A 119 27.77 -19.29 -40.56
CA LYS A 119 26.35 -18.92 -40.54
C LYS A 119 25.80 -18.82 -39.12
N LEU A 120 26.21 -19.71 -38.22
CA LEU A 120 25.83 -19.67 -36.80
C LEU A 120 26.31 -18.38 -36.13
N ARG A 121 27.57 -18.00 -36.34
CA ARG A 121 28.12 -16.75 -35.78
C ARG A 121 27.37 -15.52 -36.29
N ALA A 122 27.11 -15.45 -37.59
CA ALA A 122 26.32 -14.37 -38.18
C ALA A 122 24.90 -14.30 -37.60
N LEU A 123 24.23 -15.44 -37.44
CA LEU A 123 22.91 -15.49 -36.81
C LEU A 123 22.98 -15.03 -35.35
N ARG A 124 23.94 -15.51 -34.57
CA ARG A 124 24.09 -15.14 -33.15
C ARG A 124 24.35 -13.65 -32.96
N GLU A 125 25.20 -13.05 -33.79
CA GLU A 125 25.43 -11.61 -33.79
C GLU A 125 24.14 -10.84 -34.11
N GLU A 126 23.37 -11.28 -35.11
CA GLU A 126 22.08 -10.67 -35.42
C GLU A 126 21.11 -10.75 -34.23
N LEU A 127 20.95 -11.93 -33.63
CA LEU A 127 20.06 -12.14 -32.48
C LEU A 127 20.42 -11.21 -31.31
N GLN A 128 21.71 -11.13 -30.97
CA GLN A 128 22.22 -10.29 -29.87
C GLN A 128 22.10 -8.79 -30.15
N SER A 129 22.19 -8.38 -31.43
CA SER A 129 22.01 -6.97 -31.81
C SER A 129 20.54 -6.53 -31.79
N ARG A 130 19.62 -7.44 -32.11
CA ARG A 130 18.20 -7.13 -32.36
C ARG A 130 17.31 -7.38 -31.14
N HIS A 131 17.74 -8.22 -30.20
CA HIS A 131 16.96 -8.62 -29.02
C HIS A 131 17.79 -8.57 -27.75
N THR A 132 17.12 -8.41 -26.61
CA THR A 132 17.72 -8.64 -25.29
C THR A 132 17.78 -10.14 -25.02
N CYS A 133 18.85 -10.81 -25.46
CA CYS A 133 19.05 -12.25 -25.24
C CYS A 133 19.56 -12.53 -23.82
N ALA A 134 19.07 -13.61 -23.20
CA ALA A 134 19.62 -14.12 -21.94
C ALA A 134 20.78 -15.09 -22.23
N LEU A 135 21.92 -14.90 -21.56
CA LEU A 135 23.04 -15.84 -21.62
C LEU A 135 22.81 -16.97 -20.62
N VAL A 136 22.93 -18.23 -21.06
CA VAL A 136 22.66 -19.41 -20.21
C VAL A 136 23.81 -20.40 -20.25
N SER A 137 24.27 -20.83 -19.08
CA SER A 137 25.47 -21.71 -18.98
C SER A 137 25.11 -23.17 -18.67
N SER A 138 23.95 -23.42 -18.05
CA SER A 138 23.50 -24.76 -17.65
C SER A 138 21.98 -24.95 -17.85
N PRO A 139 21.47 -26.21 -17.89
CA PRO A 139 20.03 -26.47 -17.98
C PRO A 139 19.22 -25.84 -16.84
N THR A 140 19.75 -25.85 -15.60
CA THR A 140 19.09 -25.25 -14.43
C THR A 140 19.01 -23.72 -14.56
N ASP A 141 20.10 -23.12 -15.04
CA ASP A 141 20.18 -21.67 -15.31
C ASP A 141 19.20 -21.25 -16.41
N LEU A 142 19.05 -22.07 -17.45
CA LEU A 142 18.02 -21.88 -18.48
C LEU A 142 16.61 -21.98 -17.88
N ALA A 143 16.31 -22.98 -17.06
CA ALA A 143 14.99 -23.11 -16.44
C ALA A 143 14.63 -21.92 -15.54
N LEU A 144 15.60 -21.41 -14.77
CA LEU A 144 15.44 -20.20 -13.96
C LEU A 144 15.19 -18.98 -14.84
N SER A 145 16.00 -18.80 -15.88
CA SER A 145 15.88 -17.68 -16.82
C SER A 145 14.54 -17.71 -17.57
N ILE A 146 14.04 -18.89 -17.95
CA ILE A 146 12.70 -19.08 -18.53
C ILE A 146 11.62 -18.68 -17.53
N THR A 147 11.72 -19.11 -16.27
CA THR A 147 10.72 -18.79 -15.23
C THR A 147 10.67 -17.28 -14.91
N GLN A 148 11.81 -16.59 -15.03
CA GLN A 148 11.89 -15.13 -14.87
C GLN A 148 11.32 -14.38 -16.07
N ALA A 149 11.60 -14.87 -17.29
CA ALA A 149 11.18 -14.21 -18.53
C ALA A 149 9.70 -14.48 -18.87
N LEU A 150 9.21 -15.67 -18.56
CA LEU A 150 7.83 -16.11 -18.79
C LEU A 150 7.17 -16.40 -17.43
N PRO A 151 6.52 -15.39 -16.81
CA PRO A 151 5.81 -15.61 -15.56
C PRO A 151 4.68 -16.64 -15.76
N ARG A 152 4.25 -17.26 -14.66
CA ARG A 152 3.15 -18.23 -14.68
C ARG A 152 1.94 -17.64 -15.43
N VAL A 153 1.34 -18.43 -16.32
CA VAL A 153 0.08 -18.05 -16.95
C VAL A 153 -0.98 -18.05 -15.85
N GLU A 154 -1.29 -16.86 -15.32
CA GLU A 154 -2.56 -16.62 -14.64
C GLU A 154 -3.64 -16.77 -15.71
N GLU A 155 -4.48 -17.80 -15.60
CA GLU A 155 -5.58 -18.01 -16.54
C GLU A 155 -6.41 -16.73 -16.67
N ASP A 156 -6.69 -16.36 -17.92
CA ASP A 156 -7.35 -15.12 -18.31
C ASP A 156 -8.47 -14.72 -17.34
N ARG A 157 -8.26 -13.55 -16.73
CA ARG A 157 -9.26 -12.76 -16.02
C ARG A 157 -10.39 -12.40 -16.99
N ALA A 158 -11.39 -13.26 -17.08
CA ALA A 158 -12.72 -12.90 -17.53
C ALA A 158 -13.74 -13.78 -16.78
N ASP A 159 -14.37 -13.14 -15.80
CA ASP A 159 -15.67 -13.49 -15.22
C ASP A 159 -15.81 -14.91 -14.61
N ASP A 160 -15.34 -15.08 -13.37
CA ASP A 160 -16.15 -15.78 -12.39
C ASP A 160 -15.75 -15.41 -10.95
N SER A 161 -16.62 -14.64 -10.32
CA SER A 161 -16.62 -14.32 -8.90
C SER A 161 -17.02 -15.52 -8.02
N ARG A 162 -16.97 -16.77 -8.54
CA ARG A 162 -17.51 -17.95 -7.85
C ARG A 162 -16.74 -19.24 -8.12
N ARG A 163 -15.46 -19.32 -7.74
CA ARG A 163 -14.79 -20.56 -7.23
C ARG A 163 -13.30 -20.32 -6.99
N GLY A 164 -12.98 -19.74 -5.83
CA GLY A 164 -11.60 -19.72 -5.32
C GLY A 164 -11.15 -21.14 -4.94
N GLY A 165 -10.11 -21.63 -5.60
CA GLY A 165 -9.33 -22.77 -5.12
C GLY A 165 -8.46 -22.32 -3.95
N MET A 166 -8.52 -23.04 -2.83
CA MET A 166 -8.11 -22.65 -1.47
C MET A 166 -6.61 -22.32 -1.24
N PHE A 167 -5.76 -22.23 -2.27
CA PHE A 167 -4.29 -22.20 -2.08
C PHE A 167 -3.45 -21.35 -3.06
N ASN A 168 -4.00 -20.44 -3.87
CA ASN A 168 -3.14 -19.65 -4.79
C ASN A 168 -3.46 -18.15 -4.93
N GLU A 169 -4.29 -17.59 -4.06
CA GLU A 169 -4.35 -16.13 -3.93
C GLU A 169 -3.19 -15.67 -3.04
N THR A 170 -2.39 -14.72 -3.55
CA THR A 170 -1.45 -13.99 -2.68
C THR A 170 -2.31 -13.34 -1.60
N ALA A 171 -2.02 -13.63 -0.34
CA ALA A 171 -2.84 -13.12 0.77
C ALA A 171 -3.03 -11.60 0.61
N PRO A 172 -4.27 -11.10 0.78
CA PRO A 172 -4.53 -9.68 0.66
C PRO A 172 -3.63 -8.90 1.61
N HIS A 173 -3.15 -7.72 1.17
CA HIS A 173 -2.32 -6.88 2.03
C HIS A 173 -3.05 -6.64 3.37
N PRO A 174 -2.41 -6.75 4.54
CA PRO A 174 -3.09 -6.66 5.84
C PRO A 174 -3.87 -5.35 6.03
N GLY A 175 -3.37 -4.26 5.46
CA GLY A 175 -4.01 -2.95 5.40
C GLY A 175 -4.94 -2.71 4.21
N GLN A 176 -5.32 -3.72 3.43
CA GLN A 176 -6.18 -3.56 2.24
C GLN A 176 -7.56 -3.02 2.63
N LEU A 177 -8.03 -2.07 1.83
CA LEU A 177 -9.34 -1.46 1.99
C LEU A 177 -10.41 -2.26 1.24
N ASN A 178 -10.87 -3.34 1.88
CA ASN A 178 -11.78 -4.33 1.28
C ASN A 178 -13.29 -4.01 1.42
N ILE A 179 -13.63 -2.83 1.96
CA ILE A 179 -15.00 -2.30 1.95
C ILE A 179 -14.97 -1.07 1.04
N GLY A 180 -15.71 -1.06 -0.07
CA GLY A 180 -15.73 0.13 -0.95
C GLY A 180 -16.58 1.23 -0.36
N LEU A 181 -17.82 0.92 0.05
CA LEU A 181 -18.70 1.84 0.76
C LEU A 181 -19.13 1.25 2.11
N LEU A 182 -18.70 1.89 3.20
CA LEU A 182 -19.20 1.59 4.55
C LEU A 182 -20.41 2.47 4.85
N ILE A 183 -21.54 1.87 5.21
CA ILE A 183 -22.72 2.59 5.70
C ILE A 183 -22.77 2.46 7.22
N VAL A 184 -22.59 3.57 7.92
CA VAL A 184 -22.71 3.64 9.38
C VAL A 184 -24.14 4.04 9.74
N GLY A 185 -24.80 3.23 10.57
CA GLY A 185 -26.16 3.49 11.06
C GLY A 185 -26.20 3.59 12.58
N ILE A 186 -27.29 4.14 13.11
CA ILE A 186 -27.52 4.17 14.56
C ILE A 186 -28.15 2.85 15.01
N ARG A 187 -27.49 2.16 15.94
CA ARG A 187 -27.91 0.87 16.49
C ARG A 187 -29.32 0.96 17.05
N GLY A 188 -30.19 0.01 16.75
CA GLY A 188 -31.59 -0.04 17.14
C GLY A 188 -32.53 0.81 16.28
N CYS A 189 -32.01 1.48 15.24
CA CYS A 189 -32.78 2.39 14.39
C CYS A 189 -32.53 2.18 12.90
N ALA A 190 -31.52 1.40 12.50
CA ALA A 190 -30.98 1.43 11.15
C ALA A 190 -30.68 0.05 10.56
N GLU A 191 -30.77 -1.03 11.34
CA GLU A 191 -30.38 -2.39 10.96
C GLU A 191 -31.04 -2.86 9.66
N ALA A 192 -32.37 -2.78 9.60
CA ALA A 192 -33.13 -3.20 8.42
C ALA A 192 -32.82 -2.32 7.20
N SER A 193 -32.69 -1.00 7.39
CA SER A 193 -32.33 -0.07 6.31
C SER A 193 -30.92 -0.36 5.77
N LEU A 194 -29.95 -0.62 6.65
CA LEU A 194 -28.57 -0.96 6.28
C LEU A 194 -28.45 -2.27 5.53
N GLU A 195 -29.12 -3.33 6.02
CA GLU A 195 -29.14 -4.64 5.36
C GLU A 195 -29.68 -4.51 3.92
N ARG A 196 -30.79 -3.78 3.78
CA ARG A 196 -31.46 -3.55 2.51
C ARG A 196 -30.63 -2.69 1.56
N LEU A 197 -30.01 -1.61 2.04
CA LEU A 197 -29.10 -0.78 1.25
C LEU A 197 -27.87 -1.60 0.79
N CYS A 198 -27.22 -2.33 1.69
CA CYS A 198 -26.04 -3.12 1.33
C CYS A 198 -26.39 -4.24 0.34
N GLY A 199 -27.58 -4.84 0.43
CA GLY A 199 -28.03 -5.87 -0.50
C GLY A 199 -28.40 -5.36 -1.89
N ALA A 200 -28.75 -4.08 -2.02
CA ALA A 200 -29.18 -3.48 -3.30
C ALA A 200 -28.08 -2.68 -4.01
N LEU A 201 -27.02 -2.30 -3.30
CA LEU A 201 -25.87 -1.61 -3.88
C LEU A 201 -25.03 -2.53 -4.79
N PRO A 202 -24.28 -1.97 -5.75
CA PRO A 202 -23.48 -2.77 -6.67
C PRO A 202 -22.44 -3.62 -5.93
N ALA A 203 -22.32 -4.90 -6.31
CA ALA A 203 -21.45 -5.85 -5.64
C ALA A 203 -19.95 -5.45 -5.74
N GLU A 204 -19.58 -4.78 -6.83
CA GLU A 204 -18.22 -4.26 -7.05
C GLU A 204 -17.83 -3.16 -6.04
N TRP A 205 -18.81 -2.52 -5.38
CA TRP A 205 -18.53 -1.57 -4.29
C TRP A 205 -18.23 -2.26 -2.97
N GLN A 206 -18.40 -3.59 -2.87
CA GLN A 206 -18.19 -4.33 -1.62
C GLN A 206 -18.84 -3.61 -0.42
N PRO A 207 -20.17 -3.37 -0.47
CA PRO A 207 -20.84 -2.59 0.55
C PRO A 207 -20.71 -3.29 1.91
N GLY A 208 -20.44 -2.49 2.93
CA GLY A 208 -20.36 -2.95 4.31
C GLY A 208 -21.20 -2.05 5.22
N SER A 209 -21.51 -2.54 6.40
CA SER A 209 -22.24 -1.76 7.40
C SER A 209 -21.56 -1.81 8.77
N ALA A 210 -21.78 -0.76 9.55
CA ALA A 210 -21.40 -0.69 10.96
C ALA A 210 -22.50 0.03 11.74
N LEU A 211 -22.66 -0.34 13.01
CA LEU A 211 -23.64 0.28 13.90
C LEU A 211 -22.92 1.07 14.97
N PHE A 212 -23.42 2.28 15.22
CA PHE A 212 -22.95 3.17 16.27
C PHE A 212 -24.02 3.34 17.35
N ALA A 213 -23.60 3.39 18.61
CA ALA A 213 -24.43 3.53 19.79
C ALA A 213 -23.97 4.78 20.58
N PRO A 214 -24.82 5.80 20.75
CA PRO A 214 -24.45 7.04 21.45
C PRO A 214 -24.37 6.89 22.98
N GLU A 215 -24.68 5.72 23.53
CA GLU A 215 -24.72 5.47 24.97
C GLU A 215 -23.32 5.58 25.63
N PRO A 216 -23.14 6.39 26.70
CA PRO A 216 -21.84 6.61 27.32
C PRO A 216 -21.15 5.34 27.84
N GLY A 217 -21.93 4.37 28.35
CA GLY A 217 -21.40 3.17 29.02
C GLY A 217 -20.59 2.22 28.14
N GLN A 218 -20.68 2.35 26.82
CA GLN A 218 -19.96 1.51 25.85
C GLN A 218 -19.23 2.32 24.77
N ALA A 219 -19.07 3.64 24.96
CA ALA A 219 -18.58 4.56 23.93
C ALA A 219 -17.21 4.19 23.33
N GLY A 220 -16.27 3.66 24.13
CA GLY A 220 -14.96 3.19 23.63
C GLY A 220 -15.06 1.92 22.78
N ALA A 221 -15.85 0.94 23.24
CA ALA A 221 -16.06 -0.32 22.52
C ALA A 221 -16.81 -0.11 21.19
N ASP A 222 -17.79 0.79 21.20
CA ASP A 222 -18.58 1.12 20.02
C ASP A 222 -17.74 1.90 18.98
N ARG A 223 -16.96 2.90 19.42
CA ARG A 223 -16.00 3.59 18.53
C ARG A 223 -14.96 2.64 17.94
N LEU A 224 -14.45 1.70 18.73
CA LEU A 224 -13.55 0.65 18.23
C LEU A 224 -14.24 -0.23 17.17
N ALA A 225 -15.49 -0.63 17.39
CA ALA A 225 -16.24 -1.44 16.44
C ALA A 225 -16.41 -0.71 15.09
N VAL A 226 -16.76 0.57 15.14
CA VAL A 226 -16.86 1.41 13.93
C VAL A 226 -15.48 1.61 13.27
N ASP A 227 -14.41 1.89 14.04
CA ASP A 227 -13.05 2.09 13.49
C ASP A 227 -12.50 0.82 12.81
N ARG A 228 -12.84 -0.38 13.31
CA ARG A 228 -12.47 -1.66 12.65
C ARG A 228 -13.02 -1.76 11.23
N SER A 229 -14.22 -1.24 10.98
CA SER A 229 -14.78 -1.17 9.63
C SER A 229 -14.22 0.02 8.84
N LEU A 230 -14.10 1.20 9.46
CA LEU A 230 -13.57 2.41 8.79
C LEU A 230 -12.13 2.23 8.30
N SER A 231 -11.30 1.55 9.09
CA SER A 231 -9.90 1.28 8.74
C SER A 231 -9.73 0.39 7.51
N ARG A 232 -10.81 -0.28 7.09
CA ARG A 232 -10.88 -1.13 5.88
C ARG A 232 -11.78 -0.55 4.79
N ALA A 233 -12.41 0.59 5.06
CA ALA A 233 -13.31 1.25 4.12
C ALA A 233 -12.55 2.18 3.19
N ARG A 234 -13.02 2.31 1.94
CA ARG A 234 -12.55 3.29 0.95
C ARG A 234 -13.34 4.59 1.11
N CYS A 235 -14.66 4.47 1.16
CA CYS A 235 -15.63 5.54 1.39
C CYS A 235 -16.55 5.23 2.58
N VAL A 236 -17.16 6.26 3.16
CA VAL A 236 -18.19 6.12 4.19
C VAL A 236 -19.41 6.97 3.91
N ALA A 237 -20.58 6.43 4.24
CA ALA A 237 -21.80 7.19 4.38
C ALA A 237 -22.41 6.99 5.78
N LEU A 238 -22.98 8.05 6.34
CA LEU A 238 -23.78 8.01 7.55
C LEU A 238 -25.25 7.96 7.16
N HIS A 239 -25.93 6.89 7.55
CA HIS A 239 -27.36 6.73 7.38
C HIS A 239 -28.11 7.34 8.56
N LEU A 240 -29.04 8.26 8.29
CA LEU A 240 -29.84 8.94 9.31
C LEU A 240 -31.33 8.81 9.01
N SER A 241 -32.03 8.19 9.96
CA SER A 241 -33.49 8.19 10.09
C SER A 241 -33.91 9.14 11.23
N PRO A 242 -35.18 9.57 11.33
CA PRO A 242 -35.62 10.46 12.39
C PRO A 242 -35.40 9.89 13.80
N PRO A 243 -35.63 8.58 14.07
CA PRO A 243 -35.28 7.97 15.35
C PRO A 243 -33.78 8.01 15.64
N GLY A 244 -32.94 7.73 14.64
CA GLY A 244 -31.48 7.79 14.79
C GLY A 244 -30.99 9.20 15.11
N LEU A 245 -31.52 10.22 14.42
CA LEU A 245 -31.19 11.63 14.68
C LEU A 245 -31.65 12.05 16.09
N SER A 246 -32.83 11.60 16.54
CA SER A 246 -33.31 11.87 17.90
C SER A 246 -32.33 11.35 18.96
N ARG A 247 -31.82 10.12 18.80
CA ARG A 247 -30.85 9.54 19.75
C ARG A 247 -29.50 10.25 19.75
N LEU A 248 -29.04 10.72 18.59
CA LEU A 248 -27.83 11.54 18.53
C LEU A 248 -28.02 12.90 19.22
N ARG A 249 -29.24 13.45 19.22
CA ARG A 249 -29.56 14.70 19.94
C ARG A 249 -29.61 14.51 21.46
N GLU A 250 -29.93 13.31 21.95
CA GLU A 250 -29.85 13.00 23.38
C GLU A 250 -28.41 13.00 23.91
N ASN A 251 -27.43 12.65 23.06
CA ASN A 251 -26.01 12.77 23.35
C ASN A 251 -25.25 13.48 22.21
N PRO A 252 -25.29 14.82 22.14
CA PRO A 252 -24.73 15.58 21.04
C PRO A 252 -23.21 15.41 20.90
N ALA A 253 -22.50 15.24 22.02
CA ALA A 253 -21.05 15.03 22.02
C ALA A 253 -20.66 13.72 21.33
N ALA A 254 -21.42 12.64 21.55
CA ALA A 254 -21.19 11.37 20.87
C ALA A 254 -21.44 11.46 19.36
N GLY A 255 -22.51 12.15 18.95
CA GLY A 255 -22.81 12.37 17.53
C GLY A 255 -21.74 13.22 16.82
N GLU A 256 -21.28 14.29 17.46
CA GLU A 256 -20.20 15.12 16.93
C GLU A 256 -18.88 14.33 16.84
N ALA A 257 -18.56 13.52 17.86
CA ALA A 257 -17.38 12.66 17.85
C ALA A 257 -17.44 11.60 16.73
N LEU A 258 -18.61 11.00 16.48
CA LEU A 258 -18.80 10.07 15.36
C LEU A 258 -18.49 10.75 14.03
N VAL A 259 -19.15 11.88 13.74
CA VAL A 259 -19.00 12.55 12.44
C VAL A 259 -17.58 13.07 12.23
N LYS A 260 -16.95 13.63 13.27
CA LYS A 260 -15.53 13.99 13.23
C LYS A 260 -14.62 12.79 12.97
N MET A 261 -14.92 11.63 13.56
CA MET A 261 -14.18 10.40 13.28
C MET A 261 -14.35 9.96 11.82
N LEU A 262 -15.57 9.96 11.28
CA LEU A 262 -15.83 9.62 9.86
C LEU A 262 -15.04 10.53 8.92
N ALA A 263 -15.15 11.85 9.13
CA ALA A 263 -14.49 12.86 8.34
C ALA A 263 -12.95 12.77 8.45
N ALA A 264 -12.40 12.58 9.65
CA ALA A 264 -10.95 12.50 9.85
C ALA A 264 -10.35 11.23 9.21
N ARG A 265 -10.99 10.07 9.35
CA ARG A 265 -10.45 8.80 8.83
C ARG A 265 -10.40 8.76 7.32
N LEU A 266 -11.45 9.22 6.65
CA LEU A 266 -11.61 9.05 5.20
C LEU A 266 -11.48 10.35 4.40
N GLY A 267 -11.32 11.49 5.08
CA GLY A 267 -11.22 12.84 4.49
C GLY A 267 -12.56 13.48 4.15
N SER A 268 -13.60 12.65 3.98
CA SER A 268 -14.96 13.07 3.67
C SER A 268 -15.95 12.01 4.14
N TYR A 269 -17.20 12.42 4.34
CA TYR A 269 -18.31 11.50 4.56
C TYR A 269 -19.54 11.97 3.78
N THR A 270 -20.40 11.02 3.44
CA THR A 270 -21.67 11.26 2.73
C THR A 270 -22.83 11.01 3.67
N LEU A 271 -23.97 11.67 3.45
CA LEU A 271 -25.21 11.42 4.17
C LEU A 271 -26.18 10.60 3.31
N LEU A 272 -26.77 9.57 3.90
CA LEU A 272 -27.94 8.86 3.36
C LEU A 272 -29.13 9.19 4.27
N LEU A 273 -30.07 9.98 3.76
CA LEU A 273 -31.17 10.54 4.55
C LEU A 273 -32.46 9.74 4.30
N GLU A 274 -32.96 9.11 5.36
CA GLU A 274 -34.26 8.43 5.40
C GLU A 274 -35.28 9.38 6.03
N GLY A 275 -35.92 10.26 5.24
CA GLY A 275 -36.95 11.17 5.76
C GLY A 275 -36.44 12.29 6.69
N VAL A 276 -35.13 12.51 6.75
CA VAL A 276 -34.48 13.62 7.48
C VAL A 276 -34.11 14.73 6.49
N GLN A 277 -34.32 16.00 6.84
CA GLN A 277 -33.88 17.11 6.01
C GLN A 277 -32.47 17.58 6.42
N PRO A 278 -31.61 18.02 5.48
CA PRO A 278 -30.30 18.56 5.82
C PRO A 278 -30.33 19.72 6.81
N ALA A 279 -31.41 20.52 6.81
CA ALA A 279 -31.61 21.63 7.74
C ALA A 279 -31.82 21.19 9.21
N ASP A 280 -32.18 19.92 9.45
CA ASP A 280 -32.37 19.37 10.79
C ASP A 280 -31.05 18.94 11.45
N LEU A 281 -29.94 18.95 10.71
CA LEU A 281 -28.66 18.49 11.20
C LEU A 281 -27.97 19.55 12.07
N PRO A 282 -27.23 19.15 13.13
CA PRO A 282 -26.53 20.11 13.99
C PRO A 282 -25.48 20.92 13.21
N ALA A 283 -25.46 22.24 13.40
CA ALA A 283 -24.50 23.14 12.75
C ALA A 283 -23.04 22.93 13.18
N THR A 284 -22.81 22.24 14.30
CA THR A 284 -21.46 21.88 14.78
C THR A 284 -20.83 20.74 14.00
N TRP A 285 -21.62 20.02 13.20
CA TRP A 285 -21.10 18.91 12.41
C TRP A 285 -20.24 19.44 11.26
N PRO A 286 -19.09 18.81 10.98
CA PRO A 286 -18.36 19.05 9.74
C PRO A 286 -19.31 18.91 8.54
N PRO A 287 -19.20 19.74 7.48
CA PRO A 287 -20.09 19.62 6.34
C PRO A 287 -19.90 18.26 5.64
N ALA A 288 -21.01 17.59 5.34
CA ALA A 288 -20.99 16.37 4.52
C ALA A 288 -20.60 16.72 3.08
N ALA A 289 -19.85 15.83 2.43
CA ALA A 289 -19.38 16.08 1.08
C ALA A 289 -20.47 15.88 0.01
N ALA A 290 -21.45 15.03 0.30
CA ALA A 290 -22.66 14.84 -0.48
C ALA A 290 -23.81 14.35 0.43
N SER A 291 -25.05 14.51 -0.03
CA SER A 291 -26.23 14.01 0.64
C SER A 291 -27.18 13.38 -0.37
N PHE A 292 -27.71 12.20 -0.05
CA PHE A 292 -28.64 11.47 -0.90
C PHE A 292 -29.87 11.07 -0.10
N SER A 293 -31.05 11.39 -0.61
CA SER A 293 -32.31 10.87 -0.07
C SER A 293 -32.46 9.40 -0.46
N VAL A 294 -32.83 8.56 0.51
CA VAL A 294 -33.07 7.11 0.32
C VAL A 294 -34.40 6.65 0.93
N GLY A 295 -35.17 7.57 1.52
CA GLY A 295 -36.37 7.25 2.29
C GLY A 295 -37.53 6.70 1.48
N GLU A 296 -37.80 7.25 0.29
CA GLU A 296 -38.88 6.75 -0.57
C GLU A 296 -38.56 5.34 -1.09
N TRP A 297 -37.29 5.10 -1.46
CA TRP A 297 -36.86 3.78 -1.91
C TRP A 297 -36.91 2.74 -0.78
N LEU A 298 -36.45 3.11 0.43
CA LEU A 298 -36.55 2.25 1.61
C LEU A 298 -38.00 1.91 1.94
N ALA A 299 -38.91 2.90 1.89
CA ALA A 299 -40.34 2.72 2.14
C ALA A 299 -41.03 1.85 1.08
N SER A 300 -40.58 1.89 -0.18
CA SER A 300 -41.22 1.18 -1.29
C SER A 300 -41.23 -0.35 -1.15
N GLY A 301 -40.30 -0.93 -0.38
CA GLY A 301 -40.19 -2.38 -0.24
C GLY A 301 -39.59 -3.10 -1.46
N VAL A 302 -39.37 -2.42 -2.59
CA VAL A 302 -38.86 -3.02 -3.84
C VAL A 302 -37.35 -3.22 -3.81
N SER A 303 -36.84 -4.37 -4.22
CA SER A 303 -35.38 -4.67 -4.27
C SER A 303 -34.69 -4.18 -5.56
N ALA A 304 -35.46 -3.72 -6.54
CA ALA A 304 -34.95 -3.23 -7.80
C ALA A 304 -34.22 -1.90 -7.62
N VAL A 305 -33.10 -1.75 -8.33
CA VAL A 305 -32.40 -0.48 -8.44
C VAL A 305 -33.27 0.49 -9.26
N GLY A 306 -33.65 1.62 -8.65
CA GLY A 306 -34.47 2.64 -9.29
C GLY A 306 -34.71 3.83 -8.37
N GLY A 307 -35.25 4.92 -8.92
CA GLY A 307 -35.61 6.12 -8.16
C GLY A 307 -34.42 6.74 -7.43
N GLU A 308 -34.54 6.87 -6.11
CA GLU A 308 -33.49 7.39 -5.22
C GLU A 308 -32.21 6.54 -5.23
N LEU A 309 -32.34 5.21 -5.20
CA LEU A 309 -31.17 4.31 -5.20
C LEU A 309 -30.40 4.37 -6.52
N GLY A 310 -31.11 4.49 -7.66
CA GLY A 310 -30.48 4.71 -8.96
C GLY A 310 -29.65 5.99 -9.00
N ARG A 311 -30.23 7.10 -8.51
CA ARG A 311 -29.52 8.39 -8.38
C ARG A 311 -28.29 8.30 -7.49
N LEU A 312 -28.38 7.59 -6.37
CA LEU A 312 -27.22 7.32 -5.50
C LEU A 312 -26.12 6.58 -6.28
N ILE A 313 -26.47 5.52 -7.01
CA ILE A 313 -25.48 4.68 -7.72
C ILE A 313 -24.79 5.46 -8.86
N GLU A 314 -25.53 6.29 -9.58
CA GLU A 314 -25.01 7.10 -10.68
C GLU A 314 -24.12 8.25 -10.17
N ALA A 315 -24.56 8.95 -9.12
CA ALA A 315 -23.90 10.15 -8.66
C ALA A 315 -22.79 9.90 -7.64
N PHE A 316 -22.90 8.88 -6.76
CA PHE A 316 -21.96 8.69 -5.66
C PHE A 316 -20.49 8.55 -6.11
N PRO A 317 -20.14 7.72 -7.11
CA PRO A 317 -18.74 7.58 -7.54
C PRO A 317 -18.11 8.89 -8.00
N GLU A 318 -18.92 9.81 -8.55
CA GLU A 318 -18.45 11.10 -9.06
C GLU A 318 -18.75 12.27 -8.11
N ALA A 319 -19.36 12.01 -6.95
CA ALA A 319 -19.77 13.05 -6.01
C ALA A 319 -18.57 13.84 -5.46
N THR A 320 -17.43 13.16 -5.29
CA THR A 320 -16.18 13.76 -4.83
C THR A 320 -14.99 12.99 -5.41
N PRO A 321 -13.78 13.58 -5.44
CA PRO A 321 -12.57 12.84 -5.79
C PRO A 321 -12.34 11.61 -4.91
N THR A 322 -12.72 11.67 -3.63
CA THR A 322 -12.57 10.59 -2.66
C THR A 322 -13.57 9.45 -2.89
N SER A 323 -14.77 9.73 -3.42
CA SER A 323 -15.79 8.72 -3.69
C SER A 323 -15.47 7.84 -4.89
N ARG A 324 -14.62 8.29 -5.81
CA ARG A 324 -14.13 7.48 -6.95
C ARG A 324 -13.41 6.21 -6.50
N ASP A 325 -12.82 6.25 -5.30
CA ASP A 325 -12.10 5.14 -4.69
C ASP A 325 -13.03 3.96 -4.37
N VAL A 326 -14.37 4.13 -4.34
CA VAL A 326 -15.35 3.07 -4.04
C VAL A 326 -15.18 1.83 -4.93
N ARG A 327 -14.61 2.00 -6.14
CA ARG A 327 -14.36 0.91 -7.11
C ARG A 327 -12.91 0.44 -7.18
N ASP A 328 -11.96 1.10 -6.51
CA ASP A 328 -10.54 0.72 -6.56
C ASP A 328 -10.17 -0.32 -5.48
N PRO A 329 -9.96 -1.60 -5.82
CA PRO A 329 -9.65 -2.64 -4.84
C PRO A 329 -8.17 -2.64 -4.40
N ARG A 330 -7.32 -1.76 -4.98
CA ARG A 330 -5.87 -1.76 -4.78
C ARG A 330 -5.42 -0.74 -3.74
N LEU A 331 -6.31 -0.23 -2.91
CA LEU A 331 -5.96 0.74 -1.89
C LEU A 331 -5.60 0.05 -0.57
N VAL A 332 -4.54 0.53 0.07
CA VAL A 332 -4.14 0.16 1.42
C VAL A 332 -4.13 1.38 2.33
N GLY A 333 -4.72 1.26 3.52
CA GLY A 333 -4.81 2.35 4.48
C GLY A 333 -3.54 2.48 5.31
N LEU A 334 -2.88 3.65 5.27
CA LEU A 334 -1.80 4.00 6.18
C LEU A 334 -2.32 4.96 7.26
N ALA A 335 -2.38 4.49 8.50
CA ALA A 335 -2.75 5.33 9.62
C ALA A 335 -1.62 6.30 9.97
N TYR A 336 -1.96 7.57 10.19
CA TYR A 336 -1.01 8.55 10.69
C TYR A 336 -1.62 9.46 11.76
N SER A 337 -0.78 9.91 12.69
CA SER A 337 -1.13 10.90 13.72
C SER A 337 -0.06 11.99 13.80
N VAL A 338 -0.44 13.17 14.30
CA VAL A 338 0.47 14.30 14.46
C VAL A 338 0.35 14.81 15.89
N LEU A 339 1.42 14.66 16.67
CA LEU A 339 1.57 15.26 17.99
C LEU A 339 2.17 16.65 17.78
N ALA A 340 1.30 17.64 17.64
CA ALA A 340 1.65 19.05 17.52
C ALA A 340 0.53 19.90 18.14
N MET A 341 0.84 21.08 18.65
CA MET A 341 -0.14 22.04 19.16
C MET A 341 -1.16 22.41 18.08
N THR A 342 -2.38 22.73 18.50
CA THR A 342 -3.28 23.54 17.68
C THR A 342 -2.85 25.02 17.76
N ARG A 343 -3.37 25.86 16.86
CA ARG A 343 -3.13 27.31 16.92
C ARG A 343 -3.56 27.91 18.25
N ASP A 344 -4.66 27.44 18.82
CA ASP A 344 -5.18 27.95 20.09
C ASP A 344 -4.28 27.53 21.26
N GLU A 345 -3.77 26.29 21.27
CA GLU A 345 -2.79 25.81 22.25
C GLU A 345 -1.46 26.58 22.15
N ALA A 346 -0.96 26.80 20.93
CA ALA A 346 0.25 27.58 20.70
C ALA A 346 0.09 29.04 21.15
N ARG A 347 -1.07 29.64 20.89
CA ARG A 347 -1.40 31.00 21.35
C ARG A 347 -1.48 31.09 22.88
N ALA A 348 -2.08 30.10 23.53
CA ALA A 348 -2.15 30.05 24.99
C ALA A 348 -0.74 30.04 25.63
N VAL A 349 0.19 29.28 25.05
CA VAL A 349 1.59 29.26 25.51
C VAL A 349 2.31 30.56 25.20
N ALA A 350 2.06 31.18 24.03
CA ALA A 350 2.64 32.46 23.67
C ALA A 350 2.20 33.59 24.61
N ASP A 351 0.92 33.61 24.97
CA ASP A 351 0.31 34.66 25.81
C ASP A 351 0.65 34.46 27.30
N ARG A 352 0.79 33.21 27.76
CA ARG A 352 1.09 32.87 29.16
C ARG A 352 2.08 31.69 29.27
N PRO A 353 3.39 31.93 29.05
CA PRO A 353 4.39 30.87 29.14
C PRO A 353 4.57 30.31 30.56
N GLU A 354 4.11 31.02 31.60
CA GLU A 354 4.18 30.58 33.01
C GLU A 354 3.42 29.27 33.26
N LEU A 355 2.44 28.92 32.42
CA LEU A 355 1.73 27.63 32.46
C LEU A 355 2.71 26.44 32.43
N VAL A 356 3.80 26.57 31.68
CA VAL A 356 4.83 25.54 31.58
C VAL A 356 5.64 25.43 32.86
N ARG A 357 5.88 26.56 33.54
CA ARG A 357 6.55 26.54 34.85
C ARG A 357 5.69 25.90 35.93
N GLU A 358 4.39 26.21 35.92
CA GLU A 358 3.42 25.70 36.90
C GLU A 358 3.30 24.17 36.81
N GLU A 359 3.25 23.62 35.60
CA GLU A 359 2.98 22.19 35.38
C GLU A 359 4.26 21.36 35.19
N LEU A 360 5.27 21.88 34.48
CA LEU A 360 6.49 21.14 34.10
C LEU A 360 7.76 21.59 34.86
N GLY A 361 7.67 22.67 35.64
CA GLY A 361 8.76 23.18 36.46
C GLY A 361 9.69 24.18 35.76
N ARG A 362 10.74 24.58 36.48
CA ARG A 362 11.58 25.74 36.11
C ARG A 362 12.44 25.50 34.87
N GLN A 363 13.07 24.34 34.75
CA GLN A 363 14.01 24.06 33.65
C GLN A 363 13.32 24.00 32.27
N PRO A 364 12.18 23.28 32.09
CA PRO A 364 11.43 23.33 30.82
C PRO A 364 10.95 24.74 30.47
N TYR A 365 10.53 25.52 31.47
CA TYR A 365 10.12 26.91 31.28
C TYR A 365 11.24 27.82 30.79
N GLU A 366 12.41 27.82 31.45
CA GLU A 366 13.55 28.65 31.05
C GLU A 366 14.02 28.30 29.63
N PHE A 367 14.01 27.01 29.30
CA PHE A 367 14.31 26.54 27.95
C PHE A 367 13.27 27.00 26.92
N LEU A 368 11.98 26.85 27.21
CA LEU A 368 10.90 27.29 26.34
C LEU A 368 10.98 28.79 26.05
N VAL A 369 11.20 29.62 27.08
CA VAL A 369 11.31 31.08 26.93
C VAL A 369 12.49 31.43 26.02
N SER A 370 13.63 30.76 26.18
CA SER A 370 14.80 30.92 25.30
C SER A 370 14.46 30.58 23.83
N VAL A 371 13.78 29.45 23.61
CA VAL A 371 13.37 29.01 22.28
C VAL A 371 12.36 29.97 21.64
N ILE A 372 11.32 30.38 22.37
CA ILE A 372 10.29 31.32 21.90
C ILE A 372 10.93 32.68 21.55
N ALA A 373 11.88 33.17 22.36
CA ALA A 373 12.57 34.42 22.06
C ALA A 373 13.35 34.32 20.73
N GLY A 374 14.06 33.21 20.50
CA GLY A 374 14.77 32.96 19.24
C GLY A 374 13.83 32.81 18.03
N LEU A 375 12.67 32.18 18.22
CA LEU A 375 11.66 32.00 17.17
C LEU A 375 10.96 33.31 16.80
N THR A 376 10.56 34.09 17.81
CA THR A 376 9.86 35.38 17.62
C THR A 376 10.73 36.37 16.86
N GLY A 377 12.05 36.36 17.10
CA GLY A 377 13.01 37.17 16.35
C GLY A 377 13.10 36.81 14.85
N ARG A 378 12.58 35.65 14.44
CA ARG A 378 12.60 35.14 13.06
C ARG A 378 11.23 35.13 12.38
N GLY A 379 10.15 35.43 13.10
CA GLY A 379 8.79 35.52 12.55
C GLY A 379 7.70 35.02 13.52
N ASP A 380 6.47 34.97 13.03
CA ASP A 380 5.32 34.45 13.79
C ASP A 380 5.36 32.91 13.85
N TRP A 381 5.77 32.37 14.99
CA TRP A 381 5.82 30.93 15.21
C TRP A 381 4.44 30.33 15.52
N VAL A 382 3.52 31.10 16.11
CA VAL A 382 2.14 30.66 16.39
C VAL A 382 1.39 30.44 15.08
N GLY A 383 1.64 31.31 14.09
CA GLY A 383 1.10 31.19 12.72
C GLY A 383 1.49 29.89 12.00
N ARG A 384 2.50 29.14 12.48
CA ARG A 384 2.87 27.82 11.94
C ARG A 384 1.89 26.71 12.30
N TYR A 385 0.99 26.93 13.26
CA TYR A 385 -0.03 25.95 13.64
C TYR A 385 -1.39 26.32 13.04
N GLY A 386 -2.23 25.31 12.79
CA GLY A 386 -3.59 25.48 12.28
C GLY A 386 -4.66 25.01 13.27
N ALA A 387 -5.90 24.92 12.80
CA ALA A 387 -7.01 24.45 13.63
C ALA A 387 -6.89 22.95 13.94
N CYS A 388 -6.37 22.16 12.99
CA CYS A 388 -6.06 20.75 13.17
C CYS A 388 -4.55 20.55 13.36
N ARG A 389 -4.16 19.55 14.14
CA ARG A 389 -2.74 19.27 14.45
C ARG A 389 -1.91 18.94 13.21
N HIS A 390 -2.50 18.31 12.18
CA HIS A 390 -1.83 18.04 10.91
C HIS A 390 -1.67 19.27 9.98
N ASP A 391 -2.27 20.41 10.32
CA ASP A 391 -2.08 21.68 9.61
C ASP A 391 -0.77 22.36 10.02
N TRP A 392 -0.08 21.81 11.03
CA TRP A 392 1.22 22.30 11.49
C TRP A 392 2.23 22.35 10.33
N GLN A 393 2.93 23.48 10.25
CA GLN A 393 3.93 23.80 9.23
C GLN A 393 5.34 23.80 9.85
N PRO A 394 5.98 22.63 10.03
CA PRO A 394 7.29 22.53 10.69
C PRO A 394 8.36 23.41 10.04
N PHE A 395 8.31 23.53 8.71
CA PHE A 395 9.33 24.23 7.90
C PHE A 395 8.82 25.53 7.25
N GLY A 396 7.60 25.99 7.59
CA GLY A 396 7.00 27.22 7.06
C GLY A 396 6.54 27.20 5.60
N ASN A 397 6.79 26.13 4.85
CA ASN A 397 6.43 25.99 3.43
C ASN A 397 5.44 24.83 3.24
N GLY A 398 4.27 24.92 3.86
CA GLY A 398 3.21 23.92 3.80
C GLY A 398 3.14 23.01 5.02
N SER A 399 1.95 22.42 5.20
CA SER A 399 1.59 21.61 6.36
C SER A 399 2.15 20.19 6.30
N VAL A 400 2.13 19.49 7.43
CA VAL A 400 2.42 18.05 7.51
C VAL A 400 1.45 17.27 6.63
N LYS A 401 0.16 17.63 6.62
CA LYS A 401 -0.84 17.02 5.75
C LYS A 401 -0.42 17.09 4.28
N GLU A 402 -0.12 18.30 3.78
CA GLU A 402 0.29 18.53 2.39
C GLU A 402 1.59 17.77 2.05
N LEU A 403 2.56 17.74 2.97
CA LEU A 403 3.80 16.99 2.78
C LEU A 403 3.55 15.48 2.61
N LEU A 404 2.67 14.91 3.44
CA LEU A 404 2.33 13.48 3.36
C LEU A 404 1.52 13.15 2.10
N GLU A 405 0.55 13.99 1.74
CA GLU A 405 -0.26 13.84 0.52
C GLU A 405 0.62 13.87 -0.73
N GLU A 406 1.53 14.84 -0.83
CA GLU A 406 2.49 14.96 -1.94
C GLU A 406 3.39 13.72 -2.08
N LEU A 407 3.90 13.20 -0.95
CA LEU A 407 4.75 12.02 -0.95
C LEU A 407 4.01 10.76 -1.33
N VAL A 408 2.78 10.58 -0.83
CA VAL A 408 1.92 9.45 -1.19
C VAL A 408 1.54 9.49 -2.66
N GLU A 409 1.21 10.66 -3.20
CA GLU A 409 0.97 10.82 -4.64
C GLU A 409 2.20 10.43 -5.47
N THR A 410 3.38 10.91 -5.05
CA THR A 410 4.66 10.54 -5.69
C THR A 410 4.95 9.04 -5.61
N ILE A 411 4.57 8.38 -4.52
CA ILE A 411 4.73 6.92 -4.35
C ILE A 411 3.75 6.17 -5.26
N ASN A 412 2.49 6.56 -5.26
CA ASN A 412 1.43 5.90 -6.01
C ASN A 412 1.60 6.04 -7.53
N ALA A 413 2.16 7.16 -8.00
CA ALA A 413 2.37 7.45 -9.41
C ALA A 413 3.66 6.85 -10.02
N GLN A 414 4.37 5.98 -9.30
CA GLN A 414 5.64 5.43 -9.77
C GLN A 414 5.47 4.52 -10.98
N ARG A 415 6.13 4.90 -12.09
CA ARG A 415 6.20 4.06 -13.30
C ARG A 415 7.15 2.88 -13.13
N ILE A 416 8.24 3.08 -12.39
CA ILE A 416 9.22 2.05 -12.04
C ILE A 416 9.19 1.91 -10.52
N VAL A 417 8.58 0.82 -10.03
CA VAL A 417 8.44 0.56 -8.60
C VAL A 417 9.68 -0.17 -8.10
N PRO A 418 10.46 0.38 -7.15
CA PRO A 418 11.61 -0.31 -6.57
C PRO A 418 11.20 -1.62 -5.88
N ARG A 419 12.09 -2.62 -5.84
CA ARG A 419 11.81 -3.93 -5.19
C ARG A 419 11.29 -3.79 -3.76
N ARG A 420 11.85 -2.89 -2.96
CA ARG A 420 11.37 -2.62 -1.60
C ARG A 420 9.89 -2.21 -1.59
N ASP A 421 9.52 -1.24 -2.44
CA ASP A 421 8.15 -0.75 -2.50
C ASP A 421 7.21 -1.83 -3.06
N GLN A 422 7.67 -2.67 -3.99
CA GLN A 422 6.91 -3.85 -4.44
C GLN A 422 6.64 -4.82 -3.28
N SER A 423 7.64 -5.11 -2.45
CA SER A 423 7.50 -6.01 -1.31
C SER A 423 6.57 -5.44 -0.23
N ALA A 424 6.68 -4.14 0.06
CA ALA A 424 5.87 -3.50 1.09
C ALA A 424 4.41 -3.28 0.64
N LEU A 425 4.21 -2.84 -0.60
CA LEU A 425 2.89 -2.47 -1.10
C LEU A 425 2.15 -3.62 -1.77
N LEU A 426 2.85 -4.68 -2.22
CA LEU A 426 2.26 -5.79 -2.96
C LEU A 426 1.43 -5.33 -4.17
N GLY A 427 1.87 -4.26 -4.84
CA GLY A 427 1.18 -3.65 -5.98
C GLY A 427 -0.01 -2.75 -5.63
N ASN A 428 -0.23 -2.46 -4.34
CA ASN A 428 -1.27 -1.55 -3.88
C ASN A 428 -0.81 -0.09 -3.82
N HIS A 429 -1.77 0.82 -3.70
CA HIS A 429 -1.61 2.26 -3.55
C HIS A 429 -1.92 2.69 -2.11
N ILE A 430 -1.11 3.60 -1.59
CA ILE A 430 -1.27 4.11 -0.22
C ILE A 430 -2.42 5.12 -0.18
N ARG A 431 -3.29 4.98 0.82
CA ARG A 431 -4.29 5.97 1.21
C ARG A 431 -4.09 6.36 2.67
N LEU A 432 -3.84 7.64 2.93
CA LEU A 432 -3.64 8.14 4.29
C LEU A 432 -4.94 8.08 5.10
N ARG A 433 -4.82 7.72 6.38
CA ARG A 433 -5.92 7.67 7.36
C ARG A 433 -5.52 8.49 8.58
N TYR A 434 -6.12 9.66 8.76
CA TYR A 434 -5.76 10.55 9.86
C TYR A 434 -6.42 10.11 11.17
N TYR A 435 -5.58 9.96 12.19
CA TYR A 435 -5.96 9.72 13.58
C TYR A 435 -5.55 10.97 14.38
N PRO A 436 -6.50 11.90 14.63
CA PRO A 436 -6.21 13.08 15.44
C PRO A 436 -5.58 12.69 16.78
N PHE A 437 -4.50 13.37 17.15
CA PHE A 437 -3.87 13.15 18.43
C PHE A 437 -4.70 13.83 19.51
N GLU A 438 -5.45 13.03 20.28
CA GLU A 438 -6.23 13.51 21.42
C GLU A 438 -5.52 13.08 22.71
N PRO A 439 -4.93 14.01 23.49
CA PRO A 439 -4.07 13.64 24.62
C PRO A 439 -4.68 12.67 25.61
N GLU A 440 -5.98 12.79 25.84
CA GLU A 440 -6.74 11.93 26.75
C GLU A 440 -6.98 10.52 26.20
N ALA A 441 -6.97 10.33 24.88
CA ALA A 441 -7.10 9.01 24.25
C ALA A 441 -5.79 8.19 24.32
N PHE A 442 -4.64 8.86 24.41
CA PHE A 442 -3.30 8.22 24.42
C PHE A 442 -2.84 7.75 25.81
N ARG A 443 -3.74 7.69 26.79
CA ARG A 443 -3.50 7.05 28.09
C ARG A 443 -3.89 5.57 28.04
N GLN A 444 -3.11 4.69 28.66
CA GLN A 444 -3.37 3.23 28.60
C GLN A 444 -4.74 2.83 29.18
N ASP A 445 -5.24 3.59 30.15
CA ASP A 445 -6.53 3.40 30.83
C ASP A 445 -7.70 4.08 30.10
N ALA A 446 -7.42 4.81 29.00
CA ALA A 446 -8.44 5.54 28.28
C ALA A 446 -9.41 4.58 27.55
N PRO A 447 -10.71 4.92 27.46
CA PRO A 447 -11.69 4.14 26.69
C PRO A 447 -11.29 3.90 25.22
N ASP A 448 -10.51 4.81 24.64
CA ASP A 448 -10.07 4.76 23.24
C ASP A 448 -8.71 4.08 23.05
N TRP A 449 -8.03 3.67 24.14
CA TRP A 449 -6.75 2.96 24.04
C TRP A 449 -6.82 1.69 23.16
N PRO A 450 -7.87 0.85 23.23
CA PRO A 450 -8.00 -0.30 22.35
C PRO A 450 -8.04 0.06 20.85
N LEU A 451 -8.61 1.23 20.51
CA LEU A 451 -8.63 1.75 19.15
C LEU A 451 -7.22 2.14 18.70
N LEU A 452 -6.47 2.84 19.55
CA LEU A 452 -5.07 3.18 19.26
C LEU A 452 -4.20 1.92 19.15
N ALA A 453 -4.41 0.93 20.02
CA ALA A 453 -3.72 -0.35 19.94
C ALA A 453 -4.01 -1.09 18.62
N ALA A 454 -5.26 -1.03 18.13
CA ALA A 454 -5.63 -1.58 16.83
C ALA A 454 -5.01 -0.80 15.65
N MET A 455 -4.92 0.53 15.75
CA MET A 455 -4.19 1.37 14.80
C MET A 455 -2.72 0.98 14.72
N ARG A 456 -2.05 0.87 15.88
CA ARG A 456 -0.66 0.42 15.99
C ARG A 456 -0.45 -0.97 15.39
N GLY A 457 -1.34 -1.92 15.67
CA GLY A 457 -1.24 -3.29 15.16
C GLY A 457 -1.25 -3.37 13.63
N ARG A 458 -2.00 -2.47 12.97
CA ARG A 458 -2.06 -2.34 11.50
C ARG A 458 -0.85 -1.60 10.90
N GLY A 459 0.01 -1.02 11.74
CA GLY A 459 1.09 -0.14 11.32
C GLY A 459 0.62 1.30 11.20
N CYS A 460 1.45 2.21 11.71
CA CYS A 460 1.15 3.62 11.69
C CYS A 460 2.41 4.49 11.68
N LEU A 461 2.21 5.74 11.25
CA LEU A 461 3.18 6.82 11.31
C LEU A 461 2.76 7.85 12.37
N VAL A 462 3.69 8.30 13.20
CA VAL A 462 3.47 9.45 14.09
C VAL A 462 4.54 10.51 13.84
N LEU A 463 4.12 11.74 13.59
CA LEU A 463 5.02 12.88 13.48
C LEU A 463 4.87 13.75 14.72
N VAL A 464 6.00 14.11 15.32
CA VAL A 464 6.04 14.81 16.61
C VAL A 464 6.70 16.16 16.42
N ASP A 465 6.03 17.23 16.85
CA ASP A 465 6.63 18.54 17.01
C ASP A 465 7.34 18.62 18.36
N GLU A 466 8.65 18.84 18.32
CA GLU A 466 9.48 18.95 19.52
C GLU A 466 9.00 20.09 20.41
N LEU A 467 8.68 21.27 19.85
CA LEU A 467 8.24 22.41 20.66
C LEU A 467 6.93 22.10 21.41
N SER A 468 6.03 21.38 20.75
CA SER A 468 4.75 20.96 21.33
C SER A 468 4.89 20.00 22.50
N THR A 469 6.03 19.30 22.64
CA THR A 469 6.24 18.44 23.81
C THR A 469 6.33 19.23 25.09
N LEU A 470 6.65 20.54 25.05
CA LEU A 470 6.68 21.44 26.21
C LEU A 470 5.30 22.01 26.59
N HIS A 471 4.25 21.70 25.82
CA HIS A 471 2.90 22.12 26.17
C HIS A 471 2.36 21.23 27.31
N PRO A 472 1.78 21.78 28.41
CA PRO A 472 1.37 20.99 29.57
C PRO A 472 0.36 19.88 29.27
N SER A 473 -0.57 20.10 28.34
CA SER A 473 -1.54 19.07 27.93
C SER A 473 -0.95 17.96 27.06
N LEU A 474 0.24 18.16 26.48
CA LEU A 474 0.89 17.24 25.53
C LEU A 474 2.12 16.55 26.13
N TYR A 475 2.79 17.19 27.08
CA TYR A 475 4.01 16.67 27.71
C TYR A 475 3.79 15.26 28.26
N GLY A 476 4.66 14.33 27.86
CA GLY A 476 4.63 12.93 28.27
C GLY A 476 3.44 12.10 27.73
N LYS A 477 2.46 12.73 27.07
CA LYS A 477 1.31 12.02 26.50
C LYS A 477 1.74 11.22 25.28
N GLY A 478 1.27 9.99 25.20
CA GLY A 478 1.64 9.08 24.12
C GLY A 478 3.03 8.47 24.23
N ASN A 479 3.85 8.79 25.25
CA ASN A 479 5.20 8.18 25.42
C ASN A 479 5.18 6.65 25.36
N VAL A 480 4.18 6.03 25.99
CA VAL A 480 3.95 4.58 25.92
C VAL A 480 3.73 4.14 24.47
N PHE A 481 2.82 4.81 23.77
CA PHE A 481 2.48 4.49 22.39
C PHE A 481 3.71 4.64 21.47
N LEU A 482 4.44 5.74 21.62
CA LEU A 482 5.64 6.07 20.85
C LEU A 482 6.83 5.15 21.17
N SER A 483 6.87 4.51 22.34
CA SER A 483 7.95 3.58 22.71
C SER A 483 7.87 2.25 21.97
N ASP A 484 6.73 1.94 21.36
CA ASP A 484 6.51 0.65 20.71
C ASP A 484 7.19 0.58 19.33
N PRO A 485 7.99 -0.47 19.03
CA PRO A 485 8.71 -0.61 17.76
C PRO A 485 7.79 -0.82 16.54
N ALA A 486 6.51 -1.15 16.75
CA ALA A 486 5.53 -1.20 15.66
C ALA A 486 5.12 0.21 15.18
N VAL A 487 5.36 1.26 15.97
CA VAL A 487 5.07 2.64 15.60
C VAL A 487 6.24 3.24 14.85
N THR A 488 6.01 3.65 13.61
CA THR A 488 6.98 4.45 12.85
C THR A 488 6.85 5.90 13.29
N VAL A 489 7.95 6.53 13.68
CA VAL A 489 7.92 7.85 14.32
C VAL A 489 9.09 8.72 13.91
N ALA A 490 8.84 10.01 13.72
CA ALA A 490 9.89 11.01 13.63
C ALA A 490 9.56 12.27 14.41
N THR A 491 10.57 12.85 15.06
CA THR A 491 10.48 14.22 15.59
C THR A 491 10.93 15.20 14.50
N LEU A 492 10.13 16.25 14.28
CA LEU A 492 10.50 17.35 13.41
C LEU A 492 10.79 18.57 14.28
N SER A 493 11.91 19.22 14.00
CA SER A 493 12.32 20.43 14.67
C SER A 493 11.96 21.63 13.81
N SER A 494 11.15 22.52 14.36
CA SER A 494 10.93 23.86 13.80
C SER A 494 12.10 24.81 14.05
N LEU A 495 13.09 24.34 14.83
CA LEU A 495 14.28 25.05 15.25
C LEU A 495 15.39 24.92 14.21
N ASP A 496 16.18 25.98 14.10
CA ASP A 496 17.44 25.94 13.37
C ASP A 496 18.43 25.03 14.10
N PRO A 497 19.10 24.08 13.43
CA PRO A 497 20.13 23.25 14.07
C PRO A 497 21.26 24.05 14.74
N ALA A 498 21.49 25.30 14.34
CA ALA A 498 22.42 26.19 15.04
C ALA A 498 21.91 26.65 16.42
N VAL A 499 20.61 26.58 16.67
CA VAL A 499 19.95 26.94 17.94
C VAL A 499 19.86 25.73 18.87
N CYS A 500 19.57 24.54 18.34
CA CYS A 500 19.56 23.29 19.09
C CYS A 500 20.05 22.15 18.18
N SER A 501 21.26 21.66 18.42
CA SER A 501 21.80 20.49 17.70
C SER A 501 21.11 19.20 18.14
N LEU A 502 21.28 18.10 17.39
CA LEU A 502 20.75 16.79 17.81
C LEU A 502 21.36 16.34 19.15
N GLU A 503 22.66 16.58 19.36
CA GLU A 503 23.32 16.29 20.64
C GLU A 503 22.72 17.12 21.78
N ALA A 504 22.48 18.42 21.54
CA ALA A 504 21.81 19.27 22.51
C ALA A 504 20.35 18.84 22.77
N LEU A 505 19.64 18.36 21.75
CA LEU A 505 18.26 17.88 21.88
C LEU A 505 18.18 16.68 22.83
N ILE A 506 19.10 15.72 22.71
CA ILE A 506 19.15 14.50 23.53
C ILE A 506 19.23 14.83 25.03
N ASP A 507 19.96 15.90 25.38
CA ASP A 507 20.11 16.37 26.74
C ASP A 507 19.12 17.49 27.13
N SER A 508 18.23 17.88 26.21
CA SER A 508 17.29 18.98 26.41
C SER A 508 15.98 18.55 27.08
N PRO A 509 15.20 19.50 27.63
CA PRO A 509 13.83 19.24 28.08
C PRO A 509 12.84 18.83 26.97
N LEU A 510 13.20 18.98 25.68
CA LEU A 510 12.37 18.53 24.55
C LEU A 510 12.44 17.02 24.34
N LYS A 511 13.42 16.35 24.97
CA LYS A 511 13.67 14.93 24.75
C LYS A 511 12.46 14.09 25.13
N ILE A 512 12.19 13.10 24.29
CA ILE A 512 11.31 12.00 24.65
C ILE A 512 12.23 10.81 24.88
N ASP A 513 12.50 10.49 26.16
CA ASP A 513 13.51 9.49 26.55
C ASP A 513 13.36 8.16 25.81
N THR A 514 12.11 7.73 25.58
CA THR A 514 11.81 6.49 24.85
C THR A 514 12.19 6.57 23.37
N LEU A 515 12.05 7.72 22.72
CA LEU A 515 12.50 7.92 21.34
C LEU A 515 14.01 8.07 21.25
N VAL A 516 14.64 8.74 22.22
CA VAL A 516 16.11 8.83 22.32
C VAL A 516 16.73 7.44 22.46
N ASP A 517 16.14 6.57 23.29
CA ASP A 517 16.57 5.18 23.43
C ASP A 517 16.39 4.38 22.12
N ARG A 518 15.23 4.52 21.45
CA ARG A 518 14.97 3.88 20.16
C ARG A 518 16.00 4.29 19.09
N PHE A 519 16.29 5.58 19.00
CA PHE A 519 17.22 6.12 18.03
C PHE A 519 18.68 5.77 18.35
N SER A 520 19.14 6.07 19.56
CA SER A 520 20.57 6.05 19.91
C SER A 520 21.06 4.68 20.35
N ASN A 521 20.26 3.95 21.13
CA ASN A 521 20.67 2.67 21.73
C ASN A 521 20.20 1.48 20.88
N LYS A 522 18.94 1.52 20.42
CA LYS A 522 18.34 0.41 19.64
C LYS A 522 18.57 0.52 18.14
N LEU A 523 19.02 1.68 17.65
CA LEU A 523 19.25 1.96 16.22
C LEU A 523 18.02 1.60 15.36
N ASP A 524 16.84 1.91 15.89
CA ASP A 524 15.56 1.58 15.26
C ASP A 524 15.35 2.41 13.99
N LEU A 525 15.39 1.76 12.82
CA LEU A 525 15.22 2.39 11.51
C LEU A 525 13.86 3.10 11.34
N ARG A 526 12.86 2.74 12.17
CA ARG A 526 11.54 3.36 12.18
C ARG A 526 11.44 4.59 13.08
N CYS A 527 12.52 4.95 13.78
CA CYS A 527 12.60 6.08 14.68
C CYS A 527 13.65 7.06 14.17
N GLU A 528 13.26 8.32 13.92
CA GLU A 528 14.18 9.39 13.51
C GLU A 528 14.00 10.63 14.38
N LEU A 529 15.07 11.38 14.62
CA LEU A 529 15.07 12.54 15.51
C LEU A 529 15.54 13.81 14.81
N ALA A 530 15.06 14.95 15.30
CA ALA A 530 15.52 16.29 14.93
C ALA A 530 15.55 16.54 13.42
N ILE A 531 14.50 16.12 12.70
CA ILE A 531 14.38 16.44 11.28
C ILE A 531 14.06 17.93 11.15
N ASN A 532 15.04 18.69 10.70
CA ASN A 532 15.03 20.16 10.70
C ASN A 532 14.86 20.80 9.32
N SER A 533 14.61 20.00 8.28
CA SER A 533 14.35 20.52 6.94
C SER A 533 13.38 19.65 6.15
N ARG A 534 12.60 20.30 5.28
CA ARG A 534 11.65 19.61 4.38
C ARG A 534 12.37 18.56 3.52
N ALA A 535 13.58 18.83 3.05
CA ALA A 535 14.35 17.87 2.25
C ALA A 535 14.69 16.58 3.01
N ARG A 536 15.14 16.69 4.26
CA ARG A 536 15.40 15.53 5.13
C ARG A 536 14.11 14.78 5.46
N ALA A 537 13.04 15.50 5.79
CA ALA A 537 11.72 14.91 6.05
C ALA A 537 11.21 14.11 4.85
N ARG A 538 11.25 14.71 3.65
CA ARG A 538 10.87 14.03 2.40
C ARG A 538 11.67 12.76 2.17
N ARG A 539 13.00 12.83 2.34
CA ARG A 539 13.89 11.68 2.12
C ARG A 539 13.53 10.55 3.07
N TRP A 540 13.41 10.83 4.37
CA TRP A 540 13.08 9.82 5.37
C TRP A 540 11.67 9.24 5.14
N LEU A 541 10.64 10.09 5.03
CA LEU A 541 9.26 9.66 4.78
C LEU A 541 9.11 8.84 3.50
N ARG A 542 9.84 9.16 2.42
CA ARG A 542 9.82 8.36 1.18
C ARG A 542 10.26 6.92 1.40
N LEU A 543 11.13 6.66 2.37
CA LEU A 543 11.56 5.31 2.76
C LEU A 543 10.55 4.71 3.75
N SER A 544 10.14 5.48 4.76
CA SER A 544 9.37 4.98 5.90
C SER A 544 7.88 4.74 5.60
N LEU A 545 7.27 5.45 4.65
CA LEU A 545 5.82 5.35 4.39
C LEU A 545 5.38 3.94 3.95
N PRO A 546 6.02 3.27 2.96
CA PRO A 546 5.70 1.88 2.64
C PRO A 546 6.01 0.92 3.80
N GLU A 547 7.11 1.13 4.53
CA GLU A 547 7.51 0.27 5.64
C GLU A 547 6.60 0.39 6.86
N ALA A 548 5.95 1.54 7.05
CA ALA A 548 4.99 1.79 8.12
C ALA A 548 3.72 0.92 7.98
N LEU A 549 3.40 0.44 6.78
CA LEU A 549 2.26 -0.45 6.52
C LEU A 549 2.45 -1.86 7.08
N ALA A 550 3.69 -2.27 7.32
CA ALA A 550 3.98 -3.64 7.74
C ALA A 550 3.59 -3.93 9.21
N GLY A 551 3.19 -2.91 9.99
CA GLY A 551 2.61 -3.08 11.33
C GLY A 551 3.31 -4.09 12.22
N SER A 552 2.53 -4.99 12.82
CA SER A 552 3.04 -6.11 13.61
C SER A 552 3.67 -7.25 12.78
N GLU A 553 3.45 -7.30 11.46
CA GLU A 553 4.08 -8.31 10.59
C GLU A 553 5.55 -8.01 10.30
N ALA A 554 5.95 -6.74 10.37
CA ALA A 554 7.37 -6.34 10.39
C ALA A 554 8.08 -6.67 11.71
N GLN A 555 7.36 -7.18 12.72
CA GLN A 555 8.02 -7.83 13.84
C GLN A 555 8.56 -9.18 13.35
N GLY A 556 9.75 -9.14 12.74
CA GLY A 556 10.68 -10.24 12.95
C GLY A 556 10.73 -10.59 14.44
N ALA A 557 10.95 -11.87 14.76
CA ALA A 557 10.84 -12.39 16.13
C ALA A 557 11.46 -11.44 17.16
N ASP A 558 10.61 -10.77 17.94
CA ASP A 558 11.04 -9.95 19.06
C ASP A 558 11.77 -10.86 20.08
N PRO A 559 13.08 -10.69 20.29
CA PRO A 559 13.85 -11.52 21.21
C PRO A 559 13.29 -11.45 22.64
N ASN A 560 12.69 -10.31 23.00
CA ASN A 560 12.19 -10.03 24.35
C ASN A 560 10.76 -10.55 24.55
N ARG A 561 9.98 -10.80 23.48
CA ARG A 561 8.67 -11.46 23.61
C ARG A 561 8.77 -12.85 24.23
N ARG A 562 9.85 -13.59 23.96
CA ARG A 562 10.10 -14.88 24.62
C ARG A 562 10.35 -14.73 26.11
N GLU A 563 11.01 -13.65 26.52
CA GLU A 563 11.23 -13.34 27.94
C GLU A 563 9.95 -12.84 28.63
N GLU A 564 9.17 -11.97 27.99
CA GLU A 564 7.88 -11.51 28.50
C GLU A 564 6.88 -12.66 28.63
N PHE A 565 6.82 -13.55 27.64
CA PHE A 565 6.01 -14.77 27.71
C PHE A 565 6.46 -15.71 28.84
N ARG A 566 7.77 -15.85 29.07
CA ARG A 566 8.31 -16.61 30.22
C ARG A 566 7.99 -15.94 31.56
N LYS A 567 8.08 -14.62 31.65
CA LYS A 567 7.73 -13.86 32.87
C LYS A 567 6.23 -13.96 33.17
N GLY A 568 5.37 -13.94 32.14
CA GLY A 568 3.93 -14.14 32.28
C GLY A 568 3.54 -15.56 32.74
N LEU A 569 4.30 -16.58 32.33
CA LEU A 569 4.10 -17.97 32.77
C LEU A 569 4.63 -18.23 34.20
N LEU A 570 5.65 -17.49 34.64
CA LEU A 570 6.26 -17.63 35.96
C LEU A 570 5.65 -16.71 37.04
N GLY A 571 4.86 -15.70 36.66
CA GLY A 571 4.14 -14.83 37.59
C GLY A 571 2.76 -15.36 38.02
N GLY A 572 2.38 -16.55 37.57
CA GLY A 572 1.12 -17.23 37.90
C GLY A 572 1.28 -18.52 38.71
N LEU A 573 2.49 -18.80 39.20
CA LEU A 573 2.81 -19.81 40.22
C LEU A 573 3.31 -19.07 41.46
#